data_AF-X1AHI4-F1
#
_entry.id   AF-X1AHI4-F1
#
_cell.length_a   1.000
_cell.length_b   1.000
_cell.length_c   1.000
_cell.angle_alpha   90.00
_cell.angle_beta   90.00
_cell.angle_gamma   90.00
#
_symmetry.space_group_name_H-M   'P 1'
#
loop_
_entity.id
_entity.type
_entity.pdbx_description
1 polymer ?
#
loop_
_entity_poly.entity_id
_entity_poly.type
_entity_poly.pdbx_seq_one_letter_code
_entity_poly.pdbx_strand_id
1 'polypeptide(L)'
;GRGKFILFYLGAGLAASFVHAFSDPGSMIPTIGASGAIAGVLGAYALLYPWARVHTAVIFFYIIHLVMVPAVVIIGLWFVLQVISASVLWAAGATAGVAYWAHIGGFLAGMLLILPVWVKLRKRRRAEHVYTLRYGVG
;
A
#
# COMPACT_ATOMS: atom_id res chain seq x y z
N GLY A 1 -4.30 5.11 16.96
CA GLY A 1 -4.64 4.33 18.16
C GLY A 1 -4.79 2.86 17.79
N ARG A 2 -4.37 1.93 18.65
CA ARG A 2 -4.23 0.49 18.35
C ARG A 2 -5.52 -0.14 17.82
N GLY A 3 -6.68 0.14 18.42
CA GLY A 3 -7.97 -0.41 17.96
C GLY A 3 -8.37 0.00 16.54
N LYS A 4 -8.15 1.26 16.17
CA LYS A 4 -8.40 1.75 14.80
C LYS A 4 -7.49 1.08 13.78
N PHE A 5 -6.25 0.78 14.17
CA PHE A 5 -5.30 0.07 13.32
C PHE A 5 -5.74 -1.38 13.12
N ILE A 6 -6.15 -2.09 14.17
CA ILE A 6 -6.65 -3.47 14.07
C ILE A 6 -7.87 -3.52 13.15
N LEU A 7 -8.85 -2.62 13.35
CA LEU A 7 -10.04 -2.58 12.51
C LEU A 7 -9.70 -2.29 11.04
N PHE A 8 -8.79 -1.34 10.79
CA PHE A 8 -8.31 -1.03 9.46
C PHE A 8 -7.60 -2.23 8.82
N TYR A 9 -6.71 -2.90 9.56
CA TYR A 9 -5.93 -4.04 9.09
C TYR A 9 -6.85 -5.21 8.72
N LEU A 10 -7.79 -5.56 9.58
CA LEU A 10 -8.77 -6.62 9.31
C LEU A 10 -9.69 -6.25 8.15
N GLY A 11 -10.18 -5.01 8.09
CA GLY A 11 -11.01 -4.53 6.99
C GLY A 11 -10.28 -4.58 5.64
N ALA A 12 -9.02 -4.17 5.60
CA ALA A 12 -8.18 -4.26 4.40
C ALA A 12 -7.91 -5.71 4.00
N GLY A 13 -7.64 -6.60 4.97
CA GLY A 13 -7.45 -8.03 4.72
C GLY A 13 -8.70 -8.71 4.17
N LEU A 14 -9.88 -8.41 4.72
CA LEU A 14 -11.15 -8.92 4.21
C LEU A 14 -11.41 -8.45 2.78
N ALA A 15 -11.24 -7.15 2.51
CA ALA A 15 -11.41 -6.60 1.16
C ALA A 15 -10.42 -7.24 0.16
N ALA A 16 -9.16 -7.45 0.56
CA ALA A 16 -8.16 -8.14 -0.24
C ALA A 16 -8.59 -9.57 -0.60
N SER A 17 -9.08 -10.34 0.39
CA SER A 17 -9.55 -11.70 0.18
C SER A 17 -10.74 -11.76 -0.78
N PHE A 18 -11.69 -10.83 -0.67
CA PHE A 18 -12.83 -10.75 -1.61
C PHE A 18 -12.36 -10.44 -3.03
N VAL A 19 -11.47 -9.45 -3.22
CA VAL A 19 -10.95 -9.12 -4.55
C VAL A 19 -10.23 -10.33 -5.17
N HIS A 20 -9.44 -11.06 -4.40
CA HIS A 20 -8.79 -12.28 -4.91
C HIS A 20 -9.81 -13.35 -5.32
N ALA A 21 -10.76 -13.67 -4.45
CA ALA A 21 -11.77 -14.70 -4.71
C ALA A 21 -12.64 -14.39 -5.94
N PHE A 22 -12.95 -13.12 -6.19
CA PHE A 22 -13.69 -12.72 -7.40
C PHE A 22 -12.82 -12.68 -8.66
N SER A 23 -11.54 -12.33 -8.54
CA SER A 23 -10.64 -12.18 -9.70
C SER A 23 -10.07 -13.51 -10.17
N ASP A 24 -9.94 -14.49 -9.27
CA ASP A 24 -9.48 -15.84 -9.59
C ASP A 24 -10.24 -16.90 -8.75
N PRO A 25 -11.51 -17.18 -9.09
CA PRO A 25 -12.35 -18.10 -8.31
C PRO A 25 -11.86 -19.55 -8.30
N GLY A 26 -11.01 -19.93 -9.27
CA GLY A 26 -10.44 -21.27 -9.38
C GLY A 26 -9.09 -21.43 -8.68
N SER A 27 -8.60 -20.37 -8.02
CA SER A 27 -7.30 -20.37 -7.35
C SER A 27 -7.24 -21.42 -6.23
N MET A 28 -6.29 -22.35 -6.37
CA MET A 28 -5.93 -23.31 -5.31
C MET A 28 -4.87 -22.75 -4.35
N ILE A 29 -4.50 -21.47 -4.50
CA ILE A 29 -3.46 -20.82 -3.70
C ILE A 29 -4.09 -20.38 -2.38
N PRO A 30 -3.68 -20.94 -1.22
CA PRO A 30 -4.23 -20.52 0.05
C PRO A 30 -3.81 -19.08 0.35
N THR A 31 -4.77 -18.16 0.32
CA THR A 31 -4.52 -16.77 0.69
C THR A 31 -4.69 -16.57 2.18
N ILE A 32 -3.57 -16.46 2.89
CA ILE A 32 -3.58 -15.92 4.25
C ILE A 32 -3.76 -14.41 4.11
N GLY A 33 -4.94 -13.89 4.43
CA GLY A 33 -5.32 -12.47 4.26
C GLY A 33 -4.41 -11.44 4.95
N ALA A 34 -3.40 -11.89 5.71
CA ALA A 34 -2.37 -11.05 6.31
C ALA A 34 -1.55 -10.27 5.27
N SER A 35 -1.10 -10.87 4.16
CA SER A 35 -0.28 -10.15 3.17
C SER A 35 -1.11 -9.11 2.40
N GLY A 36 -2.37 -9.41 2.11
CA GLY A 36 -3.35 -8.46 1.56
C GLY A 36 -3.65 -7.30 2.52
N ALA A 37 -3.78 -7.58 3.81
CA ALA A 37 -3.92 -6.55 4.84
C ALA A 37 -2.70 -5.62 4.91
N ILE A 38 -1.48 -6.19 4.84
CA ILE A 38 -0.24 -5.42 4.76
C ILE A 38 -0.21 -4.56 3.50
N ALA A 39 -0.64 -5.10 2.35
CA ALA A 39 -0.77 -4.32 1.12
C ALA A 39 -1.70 -3.11 1.32
N GLY A 40 -2.81 -3.28 2.04
CA GLY A 40 -3.69 -2.17 2.40
C GLY A 40 -3.05 -1.15 3.33
N VAL A 41 -2.23 -1.58 4.29
CA VAL A 41 -1.42 -0.65 5.11
C VAL A 41 -0.44 0.13 4.24
N LEU A 42 0.21 -0.51 3.26
CA LEU A 42 1.10 0.18 2.32
C LEU A 42 0.35 1.19 1.44
N GLY A 43 -0.85 0.86 0.96
CA GLY A 43 -1.71 1.78 0.22
C GLY A 43 -2.08 3.01 1.04
N ALA A 44 -2.48 2.81 2.30
CA ALA A 44 -2.74 3.91 3.20
C ALA A 44 -1.48 4.76 3.50
N TYR A 45 -0.33 4.11 3.69
CA TYR A 45 0.93 4.77 3.95
C TYR A 45 1.40 5.62 2.77
N ALA A 46 1.29 5.10 1.54
CA ALA A 46 1.62 5.84 0.31
C ALA A 46 0.80 7.12 0.18
N LEU A 47 -0.48 7.09 0.57
CA LEU A 47 -1.34 8.27 0.52
C LEU A 47 -1.05 9.29 1.64
N LEU A 48 -0.82 8.79 2.86
CA LEU A 48 -0.60 9.65 4.03
C LEU A 48 0.80 10.27 4.07
N TYR A 49 1.81 9.52 3.65
CA TYR A 49 3.23 9.84 3.82
C TYR A 49 4.05 9.57 2.54
N PRO A 50 3.65 10.11 1.36
CA PRO A 50 4.31 9.81 0.09
C PRO A 50 5.81 10.15 0.08
N TRP A 51 6.20 11.21 0.80
CA TRP A 51 7.57 11.73 0.87
C TRP A 51 8.35 11.31 2.10
N ALA A 52 7.81 10.39 2.92
CA ALA A 52 8.58 9.82 4.03
C ALA A 52 9.77 9.04 3.46
N ARG A 53 10.96 9.28 4.01
CA ARG A 53 12.19 8.61 3.57
C ARG A 53 12.31 7.26 4.28
N VAL A 54 12.46 6.19 3.51
CA VAL A 54 12.61 4.82 3.97
C VAL A 54 14.01 4.34 3.64
N HIS A 55 14.68 3.74 4.63
CA HIS A 55 15.95 3.05 4.39
C HIS A 55 15.72 1.88 3.46
N THR A 56 16.35 1.95 2.29
CA THR A 56 16.23 0.94 1.23
C THR A 56 17.62 0.38 0.97
N ALA A 57 17.75 -0.93 1.08
CA ALA A 57 18.95 -1.64 0.69
C ALA A 57 18.99 -1.78 -0.83
N VAL A 58 19.98 -1.16 -1.47
CA VAL A 58 20.31 -1.35 -2.87
C VAL A 58 21.52 -2.28 -2.92
N ILE A 59 21.30 -3.48 -3.48
CA ILE A 59 22.32 -4.50 -3.60
C ILE A 59 22.91 -4.41 -5.00
N PHE A 60 24.22 -4.18 -5.08
CA PHE A 60 24.96 -4.18 -6.33
C PHE A 60 26.14 -5.14 -6.22
N PHE A 61 26.05 -6.27 -6.95
CA PHE A 61 26.93 -7.43 -6.80
C PHE A 61 27.00 -7.90 -5.33
N TYR A 62 28.14 -7.68 -4.67
CA TYR A 62 28.40 -8.10 -3.28
C TYR A 62 28.32 -6.93 -2.29
N ILE A 63 27.98 -5.72 -2.73
CA ILE A 63 27.94 -4.53 -1.88
C ILE A 63 26.50 -4.10 -1.63
N ILE A 64 26.15 -3.95 -0.35
CA ILE A 64 24.85 -3.46 0.10
C ILE A 64 24.99 -1.98 0.47
N HIS A 65 24.31 -1.10 -0.25
CA HIS A 65 24.22 0.32 0.08
C HIS A 65 22.84 0.65 0.65
N LEU A 66 22.79 1.27 1.83
CA LEU A 66 21.55 1.77 2.41
C LEU A 66 21.31 3.20 1.95
N VAL A 67 20.30 3.40 1.11
CA VAL A 67 19.90 4.71 0.60
C VAL A 67 18.52 5.10 1.13
N MET A 68 18.28 6.40 1.28
CA MET A 68 17.00 6.93 1.74
C MET A 68 16.12 7.26 0.54
N VAL A 69 15.07 6.46 0.32
CA VAL A 69 14.18 6.62 -0.83
C VAL A 69 12.79 7.05 -0.36
N PRO A 70 12.10 7.98 -1.07
CA PRO A 70 10.72 8.29 -0.76
C PRO A 70 9.83 7.05 -0.81
N ALA A 71 8.95 6.90 0.17
CA ALA A 71 8.06 5.75 0.30
C ALA A 71 7.20 5.52 -0.94
N VAL A 72 6.72 6.60 -1.58
CA VAL A 72 5.92 6.51 -2.81
C VAL A 72 6.66 5.79 -3.94
N VAL A 73 7.99 5.92 -4.03
CA VAL A 73 8.78 5.29 -5.09
C VAL A 73 8.85 3.79 -4.85
N ILE A 74 9.22 3.37 -3.63
CA ILE A 74 9.37 1.96 -3.28
C ILE A 74 8.02 1.24 -3.33
N ILE A 75 7.00 1.83 -2.70
CA ILE A 75 5.66 1.26 -2.65
C ILE A 75 5.02 1.26 -4.04
N GLY A 76 5.20 2.32 -4.81
CA GLY A 76 4.69 2.42 -6.18
C GLY A 76 5.33 1.38 -7.11
N LEU A 77 6.66 1.23 -7.06
CA LEU A 77 7.37 0.19 -7.81
C LEU A 77 6.85 -1.20 -7.43
N TRP A 78 6.74 -1.50 -6.14
CA TRP A 78 6.22 -2.78 -5.67
C TRP A 78 4.78 -3.03 -6.17
N PHE A 79 3.90 -2.03 -6.12
CA PHE A 79 2.52 -2.16 -6.60
C PHE A 79 2.45 -2.40 -8.12
N VAL A 80 3.25 -1.69 -8.90
CA VAL A 80 3.36 -1.91 -10.36
C VAL A 80 3.81 -3.34 -10.65
N LEU A 81 4.79 -3.85 -9.90
CA LEU A 81 5.22 -5.24 -10.03
C LEU A 81 4.09 -6.23 -9.68
N GLN A 82 3.22 -5.94 -8.71
CA GLN A 82 2.06 -6.80 -8.43
C GLN A 82 1.12 -6.88 -9.66
N VAL A 83 0.84 -5.73 -10.28
CA VAL A 83 -0.03 -5.65 -11.47
C VAL A 83 0.59 -6.40 -12.65
N ILE A 84 1.87 -6.15 -12.94
CA ILE A 84 2.59 -6.84 -14.03
C ILE A 84 2.57 -8.35 -13.80
N SER A 85 2.92 -8.81 -12.60
CA SER A 85 2.94 -10.24 -12.29
C SER A 85 1.56 -10.88 -12.41
N ALA A 86 0.50 -10.21 -11.94
CA ALA A 86 -0.87 -10.67 -12.12
C ALA A 86 -1.24 -10.80 -13.60
N SER A 87 -0.92 -9.78 -14.41
CA SER A 87 -1.22 -9.75 -15.84
C SER A 87 -0.46 -10.83 -16.63
N VAL A 88 0.82 -11.04 -16.32
CA VAL A 88 1.65 -12.06 -16.98
C VAL A 88 1.12 -13.47 -16.70
N LEU A 89 0.78 -13.76 -15.44
CA LEU A 89 0.22 -15.07 -15.06
C LEU A 89 -1.14 -15.32 -15.69
N TRP A 90 -2.00 -14.30 -15.69
CA TRP A 90 -3.31 -14.36 -16.32
C TRP A 90 -3.20 -14.63 -17.83
N ALA A 91 -2.32 -13.92 -18.53
CA ALA A 91 -2.08 -14.13 -19.96
C ALA A 91 -1.49 -15.51 -20.28
N ALA A 92 -0.69 -16.06 -19.37
CA ALA A 92 -0.12 -17.40 -19.50
C ALA A 92 -1.08 -18.53 -19.10
N GLY A 93 -2.26 -18.22 -18.56
CA GLY A 93 -3.16 -19.21 -17.95
C GLY A 93 -2.50 -19.99 -16.80
N ALA A 94 -1.49 -19.40 -16.16
CA ALA A 94 -0.66 -20.04 -15.16
C ALA A 94 -1.03 -19.56 -13.75
N THR A 95 -0.87 -20.43 -12.77
CA THR A 95 -0.98 -20.10 -11.36
C THR A 95 0.41 -19.98 -10.73
N ALA A 96 0.55 -19.15 -9.70
CA ALA A 96 1.81 -18.97 -8.97
C ALA A 96 1.57 -19.10 -7.47
N GLY A 97 2.60 -19.36 -6.66
CA GLY A 97 2.47 -19.40 -5.19
C GLY A 97 2.14 -18.05 -4.52
N VAL A 98 1.85 -16.99 -5.29
CA VAL A 98 1.62 -15.63 -4.80
C VAL A 98 0.28 -15.12 -5.31
N ALA A 99 -0.59 -14.68 -4.40
CA ALA A 99 -1.90 -14.14 -4.72
C ALA A 99 -1.84 -12.63 -5.07
N TYR A 100 -1.32 -12.31 -6.25
CA TYR A 100 -1.14 -10.93 -6.70
C TYR A 100 -2.43 -10.09 -6.67
N TRP A 101 -3.57 -10.68 -7.03
CA TRP A 101 -4.87 -10.01 -6.96
C TRP A 101 -5.27 -9.61 -5.52
N ALA A 102 -4.89 -10.40 -4.52
CA ALA A 102 -5.10 -10.04 -3.12
C ALA A 102 -4.29 -8.81 -2.72
N HIS A 103 -3.03 -8.71 -3.19
CA HIS A 103 -2.18 -7.55 -2.92
C HIS A 103 -2.71 -6.29 -3.61
N ILE A 104 -3.11 -6.40 -4.88
CA ILE A 104 -3.67 -5.28 -5.65
C ILE A 104 -4.96 -4.77 -4.99
N GLY A 105 -5.88 -5.70 -4.70
CA GLY A 105 -7.15 -5.39 -4.03
C GLY A 105 -6.96 -4.79 -2.64
N GLY A 106 -6.08 -5.40 -1.84
CA GLY A 106 -5.73 -4.91 -0.51
C GLY A 106 -5.17 -3.50 -0.54
N PHE A 107 -4.22 -3.23 -1.44
CA PHE A 107 -3.62 -1.90 -1.62
C PHE A 107 -4.66 -0.83 -1.93
N LEU A 108 -5.51 -1.07 -2.93
CA LEU A 108 -6.55 -0.12 -3.34
C LEU A 108 -7.63 0.06 -2.26
N ALA A 109 -8.04 -1.03 -1.61
CA ALA A 109 -8.97 -0.98 -0.49
C ALA A 109 -8.40 -0.17 0.68
N GLY A 110 -7.11 -0.36 1.01
CA GLY A 110 -6.43 0.42 2.04
C GLY A 110 -6.35 1.90 1.73
N MET A 111 -6.06 2.27 0.47
CA MET A 111 -6.12 3.66 0.01
C MET A 111 -7.53 4.26 0.19
N LEU A 112 -8.56 3.51 -0.20
CA LEU A 112 -9.95 3.93 -0.11
C LEU A 112 -10.38 4.13 1.36
N LEU A 113 -10.09 3.16 2.22
CA LEU A 113 -10.43 3.17 3.65
C LEU A 113 -9.76 4.34 4.39
N ILE A 114 -8.57 4.78 3.96
CA ILE A 114 -7.87 5.88 4.62
C ILE A 114 -8.28 7.27 4.12
N LEU A 115 -9.02 7.38 3.01
CA LEU A 115 -9.39 8.67 2.38
C LEU A 115 -9.98 9.69 3.37
N PRO A 116 -10.93 9.34 4.26
CA PRO A 116 -11.52 10.32 5.17
C PRO A 116 -10.48 10.94 6.13
N VAL A 117 -9.52 10.12 6.58
CA VAL A 117 -8.42 10.57 7.43
C VAL A 117 -7.46 11.44 6.64
N TRP A 118 -7.09 11.03 5.43
CA TRP A 118 -6.20 11.79 4.56
C TRP A 118 -6.76 13.19 4.22
N VAL A 119 -8.04 13.28 3.84
CA VAL A 119 -8.71 14.55 3.55
C VAL A 119 -8.69 15.46 4.78
N LYS A 120 -9.01 14.92 5.96
CA LYS A 120 -8.99 15.67 7.22
C LYS A 120 -7.60 16.23 7.52
N LEU A 121 -6.55 15.42 7.37
CA LEU A 121 -5.17 15.83 7.62
C LEU A 121 -4.68 16.86 6.59
N ARG A 122 -5.04 16.70 5.32
CA ARG A 122 -4.69 17.67 4.26
C ARG A 122 -5.32 19.04 4.51
N LYS A 123 -6.58 19.09 4.93
CA LYS A 123 -7.26 20.34 5.31
C LYS A 123 -6.56 21.03 6.48
N ARG A 124 -6.19 20.27 7.53
CA ARG A 124 -5.46 20.80 8.70
C ARG A 124 -4.10 21.40 8.31
N ARG A 125 -3.27 20.65 7.59
CA ARG A 125 -1.95 21.11 7.11
C ARG A 125 -2.06 22.40 6.28
N ARG A 126 -3.09 22.51 5.44
CA ARG A 126 -3.34 23.73 4.66
C ARG A 126 -3.71 24.92 5.56
N ALA A 127 -4.58 24.71 6.55
CA ALA A 127 -4.98 25.76 7.48
C ALA A 127 -3.80 26.26 8.33
N GLU A 128 -2.96 25.34 8.82
CA GLU A 128 -1.73 25.64 9.54
C GLU A 128 -0.75 26.47 8.68
N HIS A 129 -0.52 26.05 7.43
CA HIS A 129 0.35 26.78 6.51
C HIS A 129 -0.16 28.19 6.20
N VAL A 130 -1.48 28.37 6.05
CA VAL A 130 -2.08 29.71 5.86
C VAL A 130 -1.94 30.56 7.12
N TYR A 131 -2.08 29.96 8.31
CA TYR A 131 -1.92 30.66 9.58
C TYR A 131 -0.48 31.16 9.77
N THR A 132 0.52 30.30 9.55
CA THR A 132 1.93 30.70 9.68
C THR A 132 2.31 31.82 8.72
N LEU A 133 1.84 31.77 7.47
CA LEU A 133 2.04 32.84 6.49
C LEU A 133 1.36 34.16 6.88
N ARG A 134 0.19 34.11 7.52
CA ARG A 134 -0.58 35.31 7.88
C ARG A 134 -0.09 35.98 9.17
N TYR A 135 0.42 35.21 10.12
CA TYR A 135 0.78 35.70 11.45
C TYR A 135 2.29 35.70 11.74
N GLY A 136 3.13 35.25 10.79
CA GLY A 136 4.59 35.33 10.92
C GLY A 136 5.19 34.50 12.05
N VAL A 137 4.44 33.50 12.56
CA VAL A 137 4.91 32.58 13.60
C VAL A 137 5.55 31.39 12.92
N GLY A 138 6.88 31.32 12.93
CA GLY A 138 7.69 30.28 12.28
C GLY A 138 8.88 29.89 13.13
#